data_AF-A0A359MA72-F1
#
_entry.id   AF-A0A359MA72-F1
#
_cell.length_a   1.000
_cell.length_b   1.000
_cell.length_c   1.000
_cell.angle_alpha   90.00
_cell.angle_beta   90.00
_cell.angle_gamma   90.00
#
_symmetry.space_group_name_H-M   'P 1'
#
loop_
_entity.id
_entity.type
_entity.pdbx_description
1 polymer ?
#
loop_
_entity_poly.entity_id
_entity_poly.type
_entity_poly.pdbx_seq_one_letter_code
_entity_poly.pdbx_strand_id
1 'polypeptide(L)' 'IESLGLVETTSIQHHAIPKMLEGKDIIGQAQTGTGKTFAFAIPILEQIDVNEKHIQALVICP' A
#
# COMPACT_ATOMS: atom_id res chain seq x y z
N ILE A 1 13.36 2.32 -5.27
CA ILE A 1 12.14 1.89 -6.00
C ILE A 1 12.53 1.14 -7.28
N GLU A 2 13.33 1.75 -8.16
CA GLU A 2 13.82 1.08 -9.39
C GLU A 2 14.62 -0.20 -9.13
N SER A 3 15.46 -0.23 -8.09
CA SER A 3 16.21 -1.43 -7.68
C SER A 3 15.34 -2.60 -7.19
N LEU A 4 14.07 -2.36 -6.91
CA LEU A 4 13.09 -3.39 -6.52
C LEU A 4 12.29 -3.92 -7.73
N GLY A 5 12.59 -3.46 -8.95
CA GLY A 5 11.82 -3.79 -10.16
C GLY A 5 10.45 -3.12 -10.22
N LEU A 6 10.20 -2.11 -9.38
CA LEU A 6 8.92 -1.40 -9.27
C LEU A 6 8.85 -0.24 -10.27
N VAL A 7 9.04 -0.55 -11.56
CA VAL A 7 9.05 0.46 -12.63
C VAL A 7 7.62 0.72 -13.14
N GLU A 8 6.77 -0.29 -13.13
CA GLU A 8 5.35 -0.17 -13.44
C GLU A 8 4.48 -0.71 -12.31
N THR A 9 3.38 0.00 -12.01
CA THR A 9 2.40 -0.45 -11.03
C THR A 9 1.60 -1.63 -11.57
N THR A 10 1.41 -2.67 -10.75
CA THR A 10 0.45 -3.72 -11.10
C THR A 10 -0.99 -3.18 -11.10
N SER A 11 -1.92 -3.89 -11.74
CA SER A 11 -3.33 -3.45 -11.78
C SER A 11 -3.91 -3.17 -10.39
N ILE A 12 -3.63 -4.01 -9.39
CA ILE A 12 -4.13 -3.77 -8.02
C ILE A 12 -3.51 -2.52 -7.40
N GLN A 13 -2.22 -2.24 -7.64
CA GLN A 13 -1.55 -1.04 -7.14
C GLN A 13 -2.09 0.23 -7.81
N HIS A 14 -2.28 0.19 -9.14
CA HIS A 14 -2.80 1.31 -9.92
C HIS A 14 -4.17 1.78 -9.43
N HIS A 15 -5.06 0.84 -9.06
CA HIS A 15 -6.39 1.17 -8.58
C HIS A 15 -6.43 1.48 -7.07
N ALA A 16 -5.66 0.75 -6.24
CA ALA A 16 -5.75 0.87 -4.79
C ALA A 16 -5.01 2.10 -4.24
N ILE A 17 -3.79 2.38 -4.71
CA ILE A 17 -2.91 3.40 -4.10
C ILE A 17 -3.58 4.78 -4.11
N PRO A 18 -4.12 5.30 -5.21
CA PRO A 18 -4.76 6.62 -5.22
C PRO A 18 -5.94 6.70 -4.24
N LYS A 19 -6.75 5.64 -4.15
CA LYS A 19 -7.93 5.61 -3.27
C LYS A 19 -7.56 5.56 -1.79
N MET A 20 -6.52 4.82 -1.44
CA MET A 20 -6.01 4.79 -0.06
C MET A 20 -5.38 6.13 0.34
N LEU A 21 -4.67 6.80 -0.58
CA LEU A 21 -4.12 8.15 -0.34
C LEU A 21 -5.22 9.20 -0.17
N GLU A 22 -6.38 9.02 -0.83
CA GLU A 22 -7.60 9.82 -0.59
C GLU A 22 -8.25 9.54 0.79
N GLY A 23 -7.71 8.61 1.59
CA GLY A 23 -8.25 8.22 2.89
C GLY A 23 -9.52 7.36 2.80
N LYS A 24 -9.75 6.69 1.66
CA LYS A 24 -10.93 5.85 1.45
C LYS A 24 -10.68 4.41 1.87
N ASP A 25 -11.69 3.81 2.50
CA ASP A 25 -11.73 2.38 2.73
C ASP A 25 -11.89 1.63 1.40
N ILE A 26 -11.14 0.54 1.25
CA ILE A 26 -11.14 -0.25 0.02
C ILE A 26 -11.23 -1.75 0.30
N ILE A 27 -11.79 -2.49 -0.66
CA ILE A 27 -11.70 -3.94 -0.75
C ILE A 27 -10.92 -4.27 -2.03
N GLY A 28 -9.72 -4.80 -1.86
CA GLY A 28 -8.84 -5.19 -2.97
C GLY A 28 -8.83 -6.69 -3.19
N GLN A 29 -9.36 -7.17 -4.33
CA GLN A 29 -9.28 -8.57 -4.72
C GLN A 29 -8.25 -8.76 -5.84
N ALA A 30 -7.21 -9.54 -5.56
CA ALA A 30 -6.24 -9.97 -6.57
C ALA A 30 -5.58 -11.30 -6.19
N GLN A 31 -5.01 -12.01 -7.16
CA GLN A 31 -4.31 -13.29 -6.92
C GLN A 31 -3.00 -13.09 -6.15
N THR A 32 -2.45 -14.13 -5.52
CA THR A 32 -1.13 -14.07 -4.86
C THR A 32 -0.03 -13.75 -5.88
N GLY A 33 1.02 -13.04 -5.45
CA GLY A 33 2.11 -12.62 -6.35
C GLY A 33 1.83 -11.39 -7.22
N THR A 34 0.63 -10.78 -7.14
CA THR A 34 0.24 -9.61 -7.95
C THR A 34 0.62 -8.25 -7.35
N GLY A 35 1.43 -8.22 -6.30
CA GLY A 35 1.91 -6.98 -5.69
C GLY A 35 0.92 -6.32 -4.70
N LYS A 36 -0.06 -7.06 -4.16
CA LYS A 36 -1.00 -6.58 -3.13
C LYS A 36 -0.31 -5.96 -1.90
N THR A 37 0.82 -6.52 -1.48
CA THR A 37 1.57 -6.00 -0.32
C THR A 37 2.00 -4.57 -0.54
N PHE A 38 2.56 -4.25 -1.70
CA PHE A 38 2.91 -2.85 -2.02
C PHE A 38 1.68 -1.98 -2.24
N ALA A 39 0.56 -2.55 -2.70
CA ALA A 39 -0.68 -1.81 -2.90
C ALA A 39 -1.21 -1.16 -1.60
N PHE A 40 -1.00 -1.78 -0.43
CA PHE A 40 -1.33 -1.15 0.86
C PHE A 40 -0.11 -0.55 1.57
N ALA A 41 1.09 -1.10 1.40
CA ALA A 41 2.26 -0.63 2.15
C ALA A 41 2.73 0.76 1.72
N ILE A 42 2.67 1.07 0.42
CA ILE A 42 3.03 2.40 -0.11
C ILE A 42 2.16 3.51 0.51
N PRO A 43 0.81 3.46 0.43
CA PRO A 43 -0.01 4.52 1.01
C PRO A 43 0.08 4.58 2.53
N ILE A 44 0.29 3.46 3.22
CA ILE A 44 0.57 3.47 4.67
C ILE A 44 1.85 4.26 4.95
N LEU A 45 2.95 3.95 4.27
CA LEU A 45 4.23 4.62 4.49
C LEU A 45 4.18 6.12 4.16
N GLU A 46 3.44 6.49 3.10
CA GLU A 46 3.24 7.89 2.72
C GLU A 46 2.48 8.71 3.79
N GLN A 47 1.64 8.04 4.59
CA GLN A 47 0.83 8.67 5.63
C GLN A 47 1.48 8.66 7.03
N ILE A 48 2.61 7.97 7.22
CA ILE A 48 3.31 7.92 8.51
C ILE A 48 4.00 9.26 8.80
N ASP A 49 3.74 9.82 9.98
CA ASP A 49 4.55 10.90 10.55
C ASP A 49 5.74 10.32 11.32
N VAL A 50 6.95 10.55 10.82
CA VAL A 50 8.19 10.04 11.41
C VAL A 50 8.58 10.71 12.74
N ASN A 51 7.93 11.83 13.10
CA ASN A 51 8.17 12.51 14.38
C ASN A 51 7.34 11.90 15.52
N GLU A 52 6.24 11.21 15.17
CA GLU A 52 5.33 10.59 16.13
C GLU A 52 5.77 9.16 16.47
N LYS A 53 5.88 8.87 17.77
CA LYS A 53 6.42 7.59 18.29
C LYS A 53 5.35 6.56 18.66
N HIS A 54 4.08 6.84 18.38
CA HIS A 54 2.99 5.90 18.59
C HIS A 54 2.77 5.01 17.36
N ILE A 55 2.01 3.91 17.52
CA ILE A 55 1.60 3.06 16.40
C ILE A 55 0.66 3.88 15.49
N GLN A 56 0.92 3.87 14.19
CA GLN A 56 0.16 4.64 13.19
C GLN A 56 -0.55 3.76 12.15
N ALA A 57 -0.16 2.50 12.01
CA ALA A 57 -0.79 1.54 11.12
C ALA A 57 -0.71 0.12 11.69
N LEU A 58 -1.71 -0.70 11.37
CA LEU A 58 -1.78 -2.11 11.74
C LEU A 58 -2.12 -2.94 10.51
N VAL A 59 -1.28 -3.92 10.20
CA VAL A 59 -1.54 -4.93 9.17
C VAL A 59 -1.73 -6.26 9.88
N ILE A 60 -2.89 -6.89 9.67
CA ILE A 60 -3.21 -8.18 10.27
C ILE A 60 -3.10 -9.24 9.18
N CYS A 61 -2.37 -10.31 9.48
CA CYS A 61 -2.23 -11.49 8.63
C CYS A 61 -2.72 -12.73 9.41
N PRO A 62 -3.22 -13.77 8.72
CA PRO A 62 -3.47 -15.07 9.33
C PRO A 62 -2.17 -15.77 9.75
#